data_AF-A0AAE1ATN9-F1
#
_entry.id   AF-A0AAE1ATN9-F1
#
_cell.length_a   1.000
_cell.length_b   1.000
_cell.length_c   1.000
_cell.angle_alpha   90.00
_cell.angle_beta   90.00
_cell.angle_gamma   90.00
#
_symmetry.space_group_name_H-M   'P 1'
#
loop_
_entity.id
_entity.type
_entity.pdbx_description
1 polymer ?
#
loop_
_entity_poly.entity_id
_entity_poly.type
_entity_poly.pdbx_seq_one_letter_code
_entity_poly.pdbx_strand_id
1 'polypeptide(L)'
;MFAALKLFGNYSASARVLFPLCFLLLCICFVYIKTVVIIPSGPDLCKVWEENGSGHDGRDEDKHWWEWVCQLEREWDKKSEYTCVDKRYVGNYQACFDEPYKPSPPCLVYSFGVNNDFRFDDRMAELGCQVYSFDPR
;
A
#
# COMPACT_ATOMS: atom_id res chain seq x y z
N MET A 1 -26.77 -16.49 39.99
CA MET A 1 -25.73 -15.77 39.22
C MET A 1 -25.58 -14.34 39.78
N PHE A 2 -25.09 -14.24 41.02
CA PHE A 2 -25.07 -13.01 41.84
C PHE A 2 -23.62 -12.46 41.97
N ALA A 3 -22.87 -12.40 40.87
CA ALA A 3 -21.46 -12.02 40.88
C ALA A 3 -21.12 -10.76 40.04
N ALA A 4 -22.08 -10.13 39.36
CA ALA A 4 -21.80 -8.95 38.54
C ALA A 4 -22.07 -7.61 39.26
N LEU A 5 -22.77 -7.61 40.39
CA LEU A 5 -23.22 -6.37 41.07
C LEU A 5 -22.25 -5.84 42.15
N LYS A 6 -21.09 -6.48 42.36
CA LYS A 6 -20.09 -6.04 43.36
C LYS A 6 -18.91 -5.25 42.82
N LEU A 7 -18.83 -4.99 41.51
CA LEU A 7 -17.77 -4.16 40.92
C LEU A 7 -18.11 -2.67 40.81
N PHE A 8 -19.32 -2.26 41.18
CA PHE A 8 -19.77 -0.86 41.16
C PHE A 8 -19.75 -0.20 42.55
N GLY A 9 -18.82 -0.62 43.42
CA GLY A 9 -18.56 0.02 44.70
C GLY A 9 -17.79 1.33 44.52
N ASN A 10 -18.44 2.45 44.81
CA ASN A 10 -17.87 3.81 44.95
C ASN A 10 -17.21 4.44 43.70
N TYR A 11 -17.99 4.63 42.64
CA TYR A 11 -17.68 5.64 41.64
C TYR A 11 -18.34 6.98 42.01
N SER A 12 -17.53 8.05 42.05
CA SER A 12 -17.98 9.45 42.19
C SER A 12 -19.12 9.75 41.19
N ALA A 13 -20.06 10.62 41.57
CA ALA A 13 -21.16 11.05 40.68
C ALA A 13 -20.65 11.50 39.30
N SER A 14 -19.44 12.08 39.24
CA SER A 14 -18.77 12.43 37.98
C SER A 14 -18.51 11.24 37.08
N ALA A 15 -18.10 10.08 37.60
CA ALA A 15 -17.78 8.90 36.80
C ALA A 15 -19.02 8.23 36.17
N ARG A 16 -20.21 8.43 36.76
CA ARG A 16 -21.49 7.96 36.19
C ARG A 16 -21.89 8.72 34.92
N VAL A 17 -21.38 9.95 34.75
CA VAL A 17 -21.67 10.82 33.61
C VAL A 17 -20.49 10.83 32.62
N LEU A 18 -19.26 10.84 33.12
CA LEU A 18 -18.06 10.89 32.27
C LEU A 18 -17.90 9.63 31.41
N PHE A 19 -18.22 8.46 31.97
CA PHE A 19 -18.08 7.17 31.28
C PHE A 19 -19.00 7.05 30.04
N PRO A 20 -20.32 7.29 30.14
CA PRO A 20 -21.19 7.25 28.96
C PRO A 20 -20.87 8.36 27.95
N LEU A 21 -20.43 9.54 28.39
CA LEU A 21 -19.99 10.60 27.47
C LEU A 21 -18.72 10.21 26.70
N CYS A 22 -17.70 9.67 27.38
CA CYS A 22 -16.50 9.16 26.71
C CYS A 22 -16.84 8.02 25.74
N PHE A 23 -17.72 7.10 26.13
CA PHE A 23 -18.16 6.02 25.25
C PHE A 23 -18.89 6.56 24.01
N LEU A 24 -19.80 7.53 24.19
CA LEU A 24 -20.51 8.18 23.09
C LEU A 24 -19.55 8.93 22.15
N LEU A 25 -18.58 9.66 22.69
CA LEU A 25 -17.52 10.31 21.90
C LEU A 25 -16.68 9.30 21.12
N LEU A 26 -16.29 8.19 21.74
CA LEU A 26 -15.56 7.11 21.06
C LEU A 26 -16.40 6.46 19.95
N CYS A 27 -17.71 6.26 20.18
CA CYS A 27 -18.63 5.77 19.14
C CYS A 27 -18.75 6.76 17.98
N ILE A 28 -18.89 8.06 18.26
CA ILE A 28 -18.94 9.11 17.23
C ILE A 28 -17.63 9.16 16.45
N CYS A 29 -16.47 9.10 17.11
CA CYS A 29 -15.17 9.04 16.46
C CYS A 29 -15.03 7.78 15.59
N PHE A 30 -15.45 6.61 16.09
CA PHE A 30 -15.40 5.37 15.32
C PHE A 30 -16.30 5.44 14.07
N VAL A 31 -17.53 5.93 14.22
CA VAL A 31 -18.43 6.15 13.09
C VAL A 31 -17.83 7.15 12.11
N TYR A 32 -17.33 8.30 12.57
CA TYR A 32 -16.68 9.32 11.74
C TYR A 32 -15.47 8.76 10.97
N ILE A 33 -14.59 8.00 11.62
CA ILE A 33 -13.48 7.33 10.95
C ILE A 33 -13.99 6.35 9.89
N LYS A 34 -15.05 5.60 10.20
CA LYS A 34 -15.62 4.62 9.27
C LYS A 34 -16.49 5.22 8.17
N THR A 35 -17.01 6.43 8.30
CA THR A 35 -17.89 7.06 7.31
C THR A 35 -17.20 8.15 6.50
N VAL A 36 -16.30 8.92 7.13
CA VAL A 36 -15.60 10.06 6.51
C VAL A 36 -14.20 9.68 6.04
N VAL A 37 -13.52 8.76 6.75
CA VAL A 37 -12.24 8.17 6.29
C VAL A 37 -12.50 6.85 5.57
N ILE A 38 -13.62 6.76 4.85
CA ILE A 38 -13.64 5.95 3.64
C ILE A 38 -12.93 6.85 2.63
N ILE A 39 -11.65 6.61 2.38
CA ILE A 39 -11.03 7.10 1.14
C ILE A 39 -11.93 6.51 0.05
N PRO A 40 -12.73 7.31 -0.67
CA PRO A 40 -13.49 6.75 -1.77
C PRO A 40 -12.44 6.10 -2.66
N SER A 41 -12.64 4.81 -3.00
CA SER A 41 -11.97 4.25 -4.17
C SER A 41 -12.15 5.31 -5.25
N GLY A 42 -11.05 5.85 -5.75
CA GLY A 42 -11.08 7.00 -6.64
C GLY A 42 -12.03 6.78 -7.81
N PRO A 43 -12.40 7.84 -8.55
CA PRO A 43 -13.12 7.63 -9.80
C PRO A 43 -12.32 6.64 -10.67
N ASP A 44 -13.02 5.71 -11.31
CA ASP A 44 -12.49 4.76 -12.30
C ASP A 44 -11.80 5.57 -13.41
N LEU A 45 -10.48 5.76 -13.32
CA LEU A 45 -9.74 6.67 -14.22
C LEU A 45 -9.82 6.15 -15.66
N CYS A 46 -9.88 4.82 -15.81
CA CYS A 46 -10.19 4.09 -17.02
C CYS A 46 -11.39 4.72 -17.75
N LYS A 47 -12.55 4.75 -17.09
CA LYS A 47 -13.79 5.31 -17.66
C LYS A 47 -13.71 6.81 -17.88
N VAL A 48 -13.17 7.54 -16.91
CA VAL A 48 -13.05 9.00 -17.00
C VAL A 48 -12.20 9.39 -18.21
N TRP A 49 -11.15 8.63 -18.52
CA TRP A 49 -10.20 8.99 -19.59
C TRP A 49 -10.54 8.35 -20.93
N GLU A 50 -11.26 7.23 -20.95
CA GLU A 50 -11.90 6.70 -22.17
C GLU A 50 -12.91 7.72 -22.73
N GLU A 51 -13.78 8.26 -21.87
CA GLU A 51 -14.81 9.22 -22.27
C GLU A 51 -14.22 10.56 -22.75
N ASN A 52 -13.11 11.01 -22.15
CA ASN A 52 -12.46 12.29 -22.48
C ASN A 52 -11.32 12.19 -23.51
N GLY A 53 -10.79 10.99 -23.77
CA GLY A 53 -9.60 10.75 -24.59
C GLY A 53 -9.87 10.50 -26.08
N SER A 54 -11.13 10.28 -26.46
CA SER A 54 -11.57 9.95 -27.83
C SER A 54 -11.38 11.08 -28.88
N GLY A 55 -10.69 12.16 -28.54
CA GLY A 55 -10.55 13.37 -29.34
C GLY A 55 -9.20 13.60 -30.05
N HIS A 56 -8.31 12.61 -30.20
CA HIS A 56 -7.09 12.79 -30.99
C HIS A 56 -6.79 11.65 -31.98
N ASP A 57 -6.93 12.01 -33.25
CA ASP A 57 -6.60 11.32 -34.49
C ASP A 57 -5.09 11.03 -34.65
N GLY A 58 -4.76 9.81 -35.10
CA GLY A 58 -3.79 9.66 -36.18
C GLY A 58 -2.50 8.88 -35.90
N ARG A 59 -2.58 7.63 -35.42
CA ARG A 59 -1.64 6.56 -35.81
C ARG A 59 -2.20 5.18 -35.45
N ASP A 60 -2.59 4.45 -36.50
CA ASP A 60 -3.46 3.25 -36.50
C ASP A 60 -2.80 1.96 -35.93
N GLU A 61 -1.72 2.08 -35.17
CA GLU A 61 -1.00 0.91 -34.60
C GLU A 61 -0.59 1.09 -33.13
N ASP A 62 -0.72 2.29 -32.56
CA ASP A 62 -0.32 2.56 -31.19
C ASP A 62 -1.55 2.65 -30.29
N LYS A 63 -1.58 1.82 -29.24
CA LYS A 63 -2.59 1.91 -28.19
C LYS A 63 -2.76 3.36 -27.78
N HIS A 64 -4.01 3.77 -27.71
CA HIS A 64 -4.36 5.05 -27.19
C HIS A 64 -3.83 5.22 -25.75
N TRP A 65 -3.33 6.42 -25.42
CA TRP A 65 -2.59 6.63 -24.16
C TRP A 65 -3.42 6.34 -22.90
N TRP A 66 -4.75 6.51 -22.97
CA TRP A 66 -5.67 6.17 -21.88
C TRP A 66 -5.80 4.66 -21.66
N GLU A 67 -5.57 3.83 -22.68
CA GLU A 67 -5.53 2.37 -22.49
C GLU A 67 -4.37 1.95 -21.57
N TRP A 68 -3.25 2.67 -21.59
CA TRP A 68 -2.15 2.42 -20.65
C TRP A 68 -2.55 2.77 -19.21
N VAL A 69 -3.30 3.85 -19.04
CA VAL A 69 -3.80 4.28 -17.72
C VAL A 69 -4.77 3.23 -17.17
N CYS A 70 -5.64 2.72 -18.04
CA CYS A 70 -6.50 1.59 -17.72
C CYS A 70 -5.73 0.34 -17.27
N GLN A 71 -4.65 0.00 -17.97
CA GLN A 71 -3.82 -1.13 -17.58
C GLN A 71 -3.14 -0.89 -16.24
N LEU A 72 -2.61 0.31 -16.00
CA LEU A 72 -1.98 0.67 -14.73
C LEU A 72 -2.95 0.60 -13.56
N GLU A 73 -4.17 1.12 -13.71
CA GLU A 73 -5.21 0.99 -12.68
C GLU A 73 -5.55 -0.45 -12.39
N ARG A 74 -5.76 -1.27 -13.43
CA ARG A 74 -6.07 -2.69 -13.24
C ARG A 74 -4.95 -3.43 -12.51
N GLU A 75 -3.69 -3.13 -12.84
CA GLU A 75 -2.55 -3.71 -12.13
C GLU A 75 -2.41 -3.16 -10.70
N TRP A 76 -2.78 -1.91 -10.45
CA TRP A 76 -2.79 -1.29 -9.12
C TRP A 76 -3.81 -1.94 -8.19
N ASP A 77 -5.02 -2.19 -8.70
CA ASP A 77 -6.11 -2.83 -7.95
C ASP A 77 -5.97 -4.35 -7.87
N LYS A 78 -5.06 -4.93 -8.66
CA LYS A 78 -4.80 -6.36 -8.64
C LYS A 78 -4.27 -6.75 -7.26
N LYS A 79 -5.02 -7.59 -6.55
CA LYS A 79 -4.51 -8.24 -5.33
C LYS A 79 -3.25 -9.03 -5.68
N SER A 80 -2.27 -8.99 -4.77
CA SER A 80 -1.03 -9.75 -4.90
C SER A 80 -1.33 -11.20 -5.27
N GLU A 81 -0.87 -11.62 -6.44
CA GLU A 81 -1.08 -12.96 -6.96
C GLU A 81 -0.37 -14.02 -6.10
N TYR A 82 0.71 -13.60 -5.42
CA TYR A 82 1.51 -14.43 -4.55
C TYR A 82 1.84 -13.72 -3.24
N THR A 83 1.79 -14.47 -2.13
CA THR A 83 2.22 -13.99 -0.81
C THR A 83 3.55 -14.63 -0.46
N CYS A 84 4.60 -13.82 -0.40
CA CYS A 84 5.93 -14.28 -0.05
C CYS A 84 6.01 -14.81 1.39
N VAL A 85 6.58 -16.00 1.54
CA VAL A 85 6.84 -16.72 2.79
C VAL A 85 8.22 -16.35 3.35
N ASP A 86 9.29 -16.46 2.55
CA ASP A 86 10.66 -16.11 2.96
C ASP A 86 11.00 -14.66 2.59
N LYS A 87 10.67 -13.73 3.49
CA LYS A 87 11.05 -12.31 3.35
C LYS A 87 12.37 -12.04 4.07
N ARG A 88 13.37 -11.55 3.36
CA ARG A 88 14.68 -11.22 3.93
C ARG A 88 15.04 -9.77 3.67
N TYR A 89 15.80 -9.19 4.59
CA TYR A 89 16.39 -7.88 4.37
C TYR A 89 17.57 -7.97 3.40
N VAL A 90 17.52 -7.15 2.36
CA VAL A 90 18.57 -6.91 1.38
C VAL A 90 18.90 -5.43 1.49
N GLY A 91 19.92 -5.12 2.30
CA GLY A 91 20.23 -3.74 2.66
C GLY A 91 19.15 -3.14 3.55
N ASN A 92 18.51 -2.08 3.08
CA ASN A 92 17.44 -1.35 3.74
C ASN A 92 16.02 -1.80 3.32
N TYR A 93 15.87 -2.69 2.32
CA TYR A 93 14.58 -3.19 1.85
C TYR A 93 14.37 -4.67 2.18
N GLN A 94 13.11 -5.12 2.16
CA GLN A 94 12.77 -6.54 2.21
C GLN A 94 12.53 -7.07 0.79
N ALA A 95 13.17 -8.19 0.44
CA ALA A 95 12.95 -8.90 -0.80
C ALA A 95 12.43 -10.32 -0.53
N CYS A 96 11.74 -10.89 -1.52
CA CYS A 96 11.26 -12.27 -1.45
C CYS A 96 12.36 -13.25 -1.88
N PHE A 97 12.55 -14.31 -1.11
CA PHE A 97 13.53 -15.38 -1.34
C PHE A 97 12.90 -16.74 -1.60
N ASP A 98 11.58 -16.78 -1.82
CA ASP A 98 10.91 -17.98 -2.31
C ASP A 98 11.30 -18.26 -3.76
N GLU A 99 11.43 -19.53 -4.13
CA GLU A 99 11.55 -19.93 -5.54
C GLU A 99 10.21 -19.72 -6.27
N PRO A 100 10.20 -19.23 -7.53
CA PRO A 100 11.34 -18.86 -8.38
C PRO A 100 11.72 -17.37 -8.29
N TYR A 101 11.19 -16.63 -7.32
CA TYR A 101 11.35 -15.17 -7.20
C TYR A 101 12.66 -14.74 -6.56
N LYS A 102 13.38 -15.68 -5.94
CA LYS A 102 14.66 -15.44 -5.29
C LYS A 102 15.69 -14.87 -6.27
N PRO A 103 16.35 -13.75 -5.93
CA PRO A 103 17.47 -13.25 -6.72
C PRO A 103 18.60 -14.28 -6.79
N SER A 104 18.91 -14.73 -8.00
CA SER A 104 20.03 -15.64 -8.26
C SER A 104 20.66 -15.35 -9.63
N PRO A 105 21.99 -15.51 -9.78
CA PRO A 105 22.64 -15.28 -11.06
C PRO A 105 22.17 -16.26 -12.15
N PRO A 106 22.03 -15.80 -13.41
CA PRO A 106 22.23 -14.42 -13.86
C PRO A 106 21.04 -13.53 -13.47
N CYS A 107 21.32 -12.39 -12.83
CA CYS A 107 20.30 -11.43 -12.43
C CYS A 107 20.72 -9.99 -12.75
N LEU A 108 19.73 -9.16 -13.05
CA LEU A 108 19.86 -7.76 -13.43
C LEU A 108 18.97 -6.92 -12.52
N VAL A 109 19.54 -5.87 -11.93
CA VAL A 109 18.84 -4.98 -10.99
C VAL A 109 18.97 -3.55 -11.46
N TYR A 110 17.82 -2.87 -11.53
CA TYR A 110 17.76 -1.43 -11.72
C TYR A 110 17.28 -0.77 -10.42
N SER A 111 18.04 0.22 -9.94
CA SER A 111 17.77 0.94 -8.71
C SER A 111 17.68 2.43 -9.01
N PHE A 112 16.57 3.07 -8.60
CA PHE A 112 16.28 4.48 -8.90
C PHE A 112 16.03 5.25 -7.61
N GLY A 113 16.56 6.47 -7.52
CA GLY A 113 16.33 7.35 -6.36
C GLY A 113 17.06 6.88 -5.11
N VAL A 114 18.32 6.46 -5.28
CA VAL A 114 19.18 5.91 -4.22
C VAL A 114 19.36 6.89 -3.05
N ASN A 115 19.30 8.21 -3.32
CA ASN A 115 19.45 9.26 -2.32
C ASN A 115 20.70 9.06 -1.44
N ASN A 116 21.81 8.68 -2.08
CA ASN A 116 23.09 8.28 -1.46
C ASN A 116 23.05 7.07 -0.49
N ASP A 117 22.01 6.23 -0.48
CA ASP A 117 21.93 4.99 0.31
C ASP A 117 22.00 3.73 -0.57
N PHE A 118 23.22 3.28 -0.87
CA PHE A 118 23.51 2.14 -1.76
C PHE A 118 23.40 0.77 -1.09
N ARG A 119 22.88 0.67 0.15
CA ARG A 119 22.89 -0.60 0.91
C ARG A 119 22.14 -1.73 0.22
N PHE A 120 21.08 -1.41 -0.54
CA PHE A 120 20.36 -2.41 -1.32
C PHE A 120 21.18 -2.89 -2.51
N ASP A 121 21.71 -1.94 -3.27
CA ASP A 121 22.52 -2.13 -4.46
C ASP A 121 23.74 -3.00 -4.17
N ASP A 122 24.47 -2.68 -3.10
CA ASP A 122 25.64 -3.43 -2.64
C ASP A 122 25.27 -4.88 -2.32
N ARG A 123 24.15 -5.10 -1.61
CA ARG A 123 23.69 -6.46 -1.26
C ARG A 123 23.25 -7.26 -2.47
N MET A 124 22.62 -6.63 -3.45
CA MET A 124 22.27 -7.31 -4.70
C MET A 124 23.51 -7.64 -5.55
N ALA A 125 24.52 -6.77 -5.53
CA ALA A 125 25.81 -7.05 -6.16
C ALA A 125 26.55 -8.22 -5.46
N GLU A 126 26.52 -8.28 -4.13
CA GLU A 126 27.06 -9.40 -3.34
C GLU A 126 26.36 -10.73 -3.65
N LEU A 127 25.07 -10.71 -3.99
CA LEU A 127 24.32 -11.89 -4.46
C LEU A 127 24.69 -12.31 -5.88
N GLY A 128 25.58 -11.58 -6.56
CA GLY A 128 26.07 -11.86 -7.90
C GLY A 128 25.24 -11.24 -9.02
N CYS A 129 24.37 -10.28 -8.71
CA CYS A 129 23.61 -9.57 -9.74
C CYS A 129 24.42 -8.44 -10.38
N GLN A 130 24.13 -8.17 -11.65
CA GLN A 130 24.54 -6.93 -12.29
C GLN A 130 23.59 -5.82 -11.87
N VAL A 131 24.12 -4.79 -11.22
CA VAL A 131 23.32 -3.69 -10.65
C VAL A 131 23.62 -2.39 -11.38
N TYR A 132 22.55 -1.68 -11.78
CA TYR A 132 22.60 -0.35 -12.36
C TYR A 132 21.79 0.61 -11.48
N SER A 133 22.49 1.56 -10.87
CA SER A 133 21.89 2.53 -9.95
C SER A 133 21.85 3.93 -10.58
N PHE A 134 20.71 4.59 -10.49
CA PHE A 134 20.48 5.93 -11.03
C PHE A 134 19.89 6.85 -9.97
N ASP A 135 20.56 7.97 -9.70
CA ASP A 135 20.14 8.98 -8.74
C ASP A 135 20.18 10.37 -9.42
N PRO A 136 19.07 10.81 -10.03
CA PRO A 136 19.02 12.12 -10.67
C PRO A 136 18.99 13.20 -9.59
N ARG A 137 19.95 14.12 -9.63
CA ARG A 137 19.91 15.35 -8.83
C ARG A 137 19.06 16.42 -9.48
#